data_AF-A0A1B6EF38-F1
#
_entry.id   AF-A0A1B6EF38-F1
#
_cell.length_a   1.000
_cell.length_b   1.000
_cell.length_c   1.000
_cell.angle_alpha   90.00
_cell.angle_beta   90.00
_cell.angle_gamma   90.00
#
_symmetry.space_group_name_H-M   'P 1'
#
loop_
_entity.id
_entity.type
_entity.pdbx_description
1 polymer ?
#
loop_
_entity_poly.entity_id
_entity_poly.type
_entity_poly.pdbx_seq_one_letter_code
_entity_poly.pdbx_strand_id
1 'polypeptide(L)'
;MIVGKSRLEINITRLLSKCESMAKDSSIAPEDQDWRLEKFLITLDSMIKDLQKSPNPPSKDTISKYIRKVEFLKGLLETKKYSKFHRKSGCHPTTHTCS
;
A
#
# COMPACT_ATOMS: atom_id res chain seq x y z
N MET A 1 15.19 28.63 10.81
CA MET A 1 15.65 28.01 9.55
C MET A 1 14.67 26.89 9.21
N ILE A 2 13.84 27.06 8.17
CA ILE A 2 13.00 25.94 7.70
C ILE A 2 13.93 25.07 6.87
N VAL A 3 14.44 23.98 7.45
CA VAL A 3 15.06 22.91 6.66
C VAL A 3 13.92 22.30 5.84
N GLY A 4 13.75 22.82 4.63
CA GLY A 4 12.74 22.32 3.70
C GLY A 4 13.03 20.86 3.39
N LYS A 5 11.99 20.03 3.40
CA LYS A 5 12.07 18.64 2.93
C LYS A 5 12.72 18.59 1.56
N SER A 6 13.59 17.61 1.33
CA SER A 6 14.18 17.40 0.01
C SER A 6 13.09 17.11 -1.02
N ARG A 7 13.33 17.40 -2.31
CA ARG A 7 12.37 17.07 -3.38
C ARG A 7 11.95 15.60 -3.34
N LEU A 8 12.90 14.72 -3.01
CA LEU A 8 12.68 13.29 -2.85
C LEU A 8 11.72 12.99 -1.69
N GLU A 9 11.93 13.61 -0.54
CA GLU A 9 11.06 13.46 0.63
C GLU A 9 9.64 14.01 0.39
N ILE A 10 9.53 15.14 -0.31
CA ILE A 10 8.24 15.69 -0.74
C ILE A 10 7.51 14.69 -1.64
N ASN A 11 8.21 14.11 -2.62
CA ASN A 11 7.63 13.12 -3.52
C ASN A 11 7.17 11.86 -2.76
N ILE A 12 7.99 11.35 -1.83
CA ILE A 12 7.63 10.21 -0.97
C ILE A 12 6.36 10.54 -0.16
N THR A 13 6.30 11.71 0.45
CA THR A 13 5.14 12.13 1.25
C THR A 13 3.87 12.18 0.40
N ARG A 14 3.94 12.79 -0.79
CA ARG A 14 2.80 12.88 -1.73
C ARG A 14 2.34 11.52 -2.22
N LEU A 15 3.29 10.66 -2.62
CA LEU A 15 2.99 9.33 -3.13
C LEU A 15 2.39 8.44 -2.03
N LEU A 16 2.89 8.53 -0.79
CA LEU A 16 2.29 7.86 0.36
C LEU A 16 0.84 8.28 0.59
N SER A 17 0.54 9.58 0.61
CA SER A 17 -0.84 10.06 0.78
C SER A 17 -1.76 9.58 -0.35
N LYS A 18 -1.25 9.51 -1.59
CA LYS A 18 -2.00 8.95 -2.71
C LYS A 18 -2.27 7.46 -2.51
N CYS A 19 -1.27 6.68 -2.08
CA CYS A 19 -1.41 5.26 -1.80
C CYS A 19 -2.41 4.99 -0.67
N GLU A 20 -2.38 5.78 0.42
CA GLU A 20 -3.33 5.70 1.53
C GLU A 20 -4.76 6.00 1.07
N SER A 21 -4.94 7.01 0.22
CA SER A 21 -6.26 7.35 -0.34
C SER A 21 -6.76 6.24 -1.26
N MET A 22 -5.90 5.74 -2.15
CA MET A 22 -6.23 4.62 -3.04
C MET A 22 -6.55 3.36 -2.27
N ALA A 23 -5.91 3.08 -1.14
CA ALA A 23 -6.19 1.89 -0.33
C ALA A 23 -7.58 1.94 0.35
N LYS A 24 -8.04 3.14 0.70
CA LYS A 24 -9.35 3.41 1.31
C LYS A 24 -10.47 3.53 0.28
N ASP A 25 -10.13 4.03 -0.90
CA ASP A 25 -11.10 4.23 -1.97
C ASP A 25 -11.62 2.88 -2.48
N SER A 26 -12.91 2.67 -2.28
CA SER A 26 -13.63 1.46 -2.69
C SER A 26 -14.25 1.61 -4.08
N SER A 27 -14.14 2.79 -4.71
CA SER A 27 -14.67 3.05 -6.05
C SER A 27 -13.74 2.60 -7.17
N ILE A 28 -12.47 2.27 -6.86
CA ILE A 28 -11.52 1.71 -7.81
C ILE A 28 -11.76 0.20 -7.87
N ALA A 29 -11.86 -0.36 -9.08
CA ALA A 29 -11.97 -1.80 -9.27
C ALA A 29 -10.85 -2.52 -8.48
N PRO A 30 -11.15 -3.56 -7.69
CA PRO A 30 -10.17 -4.21 -6.82
C PRO A 30 -8.96 -4.76 -7.56
N GLU A 31 -9.08 -5.07 -8.85
CA GLU A 31 -7.98 -5.52 -9.71
C GLU A 31 -7.04 -4.38 -10.12
N ASP A 32 -7.61 -3.23 -10.50
CA ASP A 32 -6.85 -2.03 -10.87
C ASP A 32 -6.17 -1.36 -9.67
N GLN A 33 -6.80 -1.44 -8.51
CA GLN A 33 -6.24 -0.98 -7.25
C GLN A 33 -4.98 -1.77 -6.88
N ASP A 34 -5.02 -3.10 -7.04
CA ASP A 34 -3.93 -3.98 -6.60
C ASP A 34 -2.64 -3.75 -7.39
N TRP A 35 -2.69 -3.77 -8.73
CA TRP A 35 -1.47 -3.64 -9.55
C TRP A 35 -0.85 -2.23 -9.48
N ARG A 36 -1.68 -1.17 -9.45
CA ARG A 36 -1.20 0.20 -9.37
C ARG A 36 -0.54 0.47 -8.02
N LEU A 37 -1.21 0.07 -6.94
CA LEU A 37 -0.68 0.27 -5.59
C LEU A 37 0.61 -0.54 -5.39
N GLU A 38 0.67 -1.77 -5.91
CA GLU A 38 1.90 -2.59 -5.88
C GLU A 38 3.08 -1.90 -6.58
N LYS A 39 2.86 -1.33 -7.78
CA LYS A 39 3.91 -0.54 -8.46
C LYS A 39 4.34 0.69 -7.67
N PHE A 40 3.40 1.43 -7.09
CA PHE A 40 3.72 2.60 -6.27
C PHE A 40 4.50 2.23 -5.01
N LEU A 41 4.22 1.10 -4.38
CA LEU A 41 4.96 0.61 -3.21
C LEU A 41 6.40 0.23 -3.57
N ILE A 42 6.63 -0.39 -4.74
CA ILE A 42 7.98 -0.68 -5.24
C ILE A 42 8.76 0.64 -5.47
N THR A 43 8.12 1.62 -6.10
CA THR A 43 8.74 2.95 -6.30
C THR A 43 9.05 3.63 -4.97
N LEU A 44 8.12 3.62 -4.00
CA LEU A 44 8.33 4.17 -2.67
C LEU A 44 9.53 3.54 -1.96
N ASP A 45 9.67 2.21 -2.03
CA ASP A 45 10.78 1.47 -1.43
C ASP A 45 12.13 1.93 -2.01
N SER A 46 12.21 2.09 -3.34
CA SER A 46 13.40 2.63 -4.01
C SER A 46 13.68 4.07 -3.57
N MET A 47 12.66 4.93 -3.56
CA MET A 47 12.82 6.34 -3.19
C MET A 47 13.28 6.50 -1.74
N ILE A 48 12.80 5.65 -0.82
CA ILE A 48 13.23 5.65 0.58
C ILE A 48 14.70 5.21 0.70
N LYS A 49 15.12 4.18 -0.05
CA LYS A 49 16.53 3.76 -0.11
C LYS A 49 17.43 4.86 -0.65
N ASP A 50 16.98 5.57 -1.67
CA ASP A 50 17.73 6.71 -2.24
C ASP A 50 17.79 7.88 -1.25
N LEU A 51 16.71 8.11 -0.49
CA LEU A 51 16.64 9.13 0.54
C LEU A 51 17.61 8.84 1.69
N GLN A 52 17.76 7.57 2.08
CA GLN A 52 18.74 7.12 3.07
C GLN A 52 20.20 7.34 2.61
N LYS A 53 20.46 7.22 1.31
CA LYS A 53 21.78 7.44 0.70
C LYS A 53 22.06 8.90 0.38
N SER A 54 21.06 9.78 0.50
CA SER A 54 21.23 11.19 0.22
C SER A 54 22.23 11.84 1.18
N PRO A 55 22.97 12.88 0.77
CA PRO A 55 23.99 13.51 1.60
C PRO A 55 23.42 14.18 2.87
N ASN A 56 22.12 14.48 2.88
CA ASN A 56 21.40 15.04 4.03
C ASN A 56 20.11 14.23 4.25
N PRO A 57 20.21 12.99 4.77
CA PRO A 57 19.04 12.18 5.00
C PRO A 57 18.22 12.78 6.16
N PRO A 58 16.88 12.66 6.13
CA PRO A 58 16.06 13.02 7.28
C PRO A 58 16.34 12.07 8.45
N SER A 59 15.79 12.41 9.62
CA SER A 59 16.02 11.62 10.84
C SER A 59 15.62 10.16 10.66
N LYS A 60 16.31 9.26 11.39
CA LYS A 60 15.99 7.82 11.39
C LYS A 60 14.51 7.56 11.70
N ASP A 61 13.92 8.34 12.62
CA ASP A 61 12.49 8.27 12.95
C ASP A 61 11.60 8.56 11.72
N THR A 62 11.94 9.60 10.96
CA THR A 62 11.22 9.97 9.73
C THR A 62 11.31 8.85 8.69
N ILE A 63 12.50 8.27 8.50
CA ILE A 63 12.69 7.14 7.58
C ILE A 63 11.89 5.92 8.03
N SER A 64 11.97 5.55 9.32
CA SER A 64 11.20 4.44 9.88
C SER A 64 9.70 4.65 9.75
N LYS A 65 9.21 5.88 9.87
CA LYS A 65 7.80 6.23 9.63
C LYS A 65 7.39 5.95 8.17
N TYR A 66 8.23 6.28 7.19
CA TYR A 66 7.94 5.97 5.79
C TYR A 66 7.94 4.46 5.53
N ILE A 67 8.92 3.73 6.07
CA ILE A 67 9.01 2.26 5.93
C ILE A 67 7.76 1.58 6.51
N ARG A 68 7.37 1.90 7.75
CA ARG A 68 6.18 1.32 8.40
C ARG A 68 4.90 1.55 7.61
N LYS A 69 4.75 2.73 7.00
CA LYS A 69 3.59 3.03 6.15
C LYS A 69 3.57 2.18 4.88
N VAL A 70 4.72 1.99 4.23
CA VAL A 70 4.85 1.12 3.06
C VAL A 70 4.52 -0.33 3.42
N GLU A 71 5.07 -0.84 4.53
CA GLU A 71 4.78 -2.20 5.02
C GLU A 71 3.29 -2.39 5.34
N PHE A 72 2.66 -1.41 5.99
CA PHE A 72 1.23 -1.45 6.26
C PHE A 72 0.39 -1.55 4.97
N LEU A 73 0.71 -0.74 3.95
CA LEU A 73 0.02 -0.76 2.66
C LEU A 73 0.25 -2.09 1.91
N LYS A 74 1.46 -2.68 2.00
CA LYS A 74 1.76 -4.02 1.46
C LYS A 74 0.89 -5.09 2.14
N GLY A 75 0.81 -5.09 3.48
CA GLY A 75 -0.02 -6.04 4.22
C GLY A 75 -1.52 -5.91 3.93
N LEU A 76 -2.00 -4.68 3.69
CA LEU A 76 -3.38 -4.46 3.25
C LEU A 76 -3.65 -5.07 1.86
N LEU A 77 -2.73 -4.91 0.91
CA LEU A 77 -2.83 -5.55 -0.40
C LEU A 77 -2.85 -7.08 -0.31
N GLU A 78 -1.95 -7.66 0.48
CA GLU A 78 -1.89 -9.11 0.69
C GLU A 78 -3.19 -9.65 1.30
N THR A 79 -3.70 -8.98 2.35
CA THR A 79 -4.97 -9.35 2.99
C THR A 79 -6.14 -9.30 1.99
N LYS A 80 -6.21 -8.26 1.16
CA LYS A 80 -7.23 -8.14 0.11
C LYS A 80 -7.13 -9.27 -0.92
N LYS A 81 -5.93 -9.61 -1.37
CA LYS A 81 -5.65 -10.73 -2.28
C LYS A 81 -6.14 -12.06 -1.70
N TYR A 82 -5.89 -12.32 -0.41
CA TYR A 82 -6.35 -13.54 0.26
C TYR A 82 -7.87 -13.60 0.45
N SER A 83 -8.54 -12.48 0.76
CA SER A 83 -10.01 -12.48 0.92
C SER A 83 -10.74 -12.82 -0.40
N LYS A 84 -10.16 -12.44 -1.56
CA LYS A 84 -10.67 -12.82 -2.89
C LYS A 84 -10.65 -14.33 -3.10
N PHE A 85 -9.70 -15.04 -2.50
CA PHE A 85 -9.56 -16.50 -2.63
C PHE A 85 -10.60 -17.28 -1.80
N HIS A 86 -11.02 -16.73 -0.65
CA HIS A 86 -11.94 -17.41 0.27
C HIS A 86 -13.44 -17.31 -0.11
N ARG A 87 -13.78 -16.66 -1.23
CA ARG A 87 -15.16 -16.58 -1.77
C ARG A 87 -15.50 -17.66 -2.82
N LYS A 88 -14.63 -18.65 -3.02
CA LYS A 88 -14.93 -19.86 -3.79
C LYS A 88 -14.85 -21.13 -2.92
N SER A 89 -15.35 -21.10 -1.69
CA SER A 89 -15.86 -22.31 -1.06
C SER A 89 -17.36 -22.37 -1.34
N GLY A 90 -17.70 -23.07 -2.43
CA GLY A 90 -19.06 -23.46 -2.70
C GLY A 90 -19.56 -24.40 -1.61
N CYS A 91 -20.62 -24.01 -0.91
CA CYS A 91 -21.55 -24.93 -0.30
C CYS A 91 -22.93 -24.62 -0.89
N HIS A 92 -23.32 -25.44 -1.85
CA HIS A 92 -24.68 -25.57 -2.34
C HIS A 92 -25.48 -26.28 -1.23
N PRO A 93 -26.54 -25.69 -0.64
CA PRO A 93 -27.51 -26.50 0.08
C PRO A 93 -28.38 -27.16 -0.99
N THR A 94 -28.15 -28.45 -1.24
CA THR A 94 -29.07 -29.28 -2.02
C THR A 94 -30.44 -29.24 -1.35
N THR A 95 -31.44 -28.80 -2.11
CA THR A 95 -32.86 -28.95 -1.78
C THR A 95 -33.16 -30.42 -1.56
N HIS A 96 -33.33 -30.84 -0.30
CA HIS A 96 -33.97 -32.12 0.01
C HIS A 96 -35.42 -31.82 0.37
N THR A 97 -36.29 -31.90 -0.64
CA THR A 97 -37.73 -32.04 -0.45
C THR A 97 -37.95 -33.48 0.01
N CYS A 98 -38.33 -33.69 1.26
CA CYS A 98 -38.88 -34.97 1.72
C CYS A 98 -40.41 -34.88 1.67
N SER A 99 -41.00 -35.64 0.76
CA SER A 99 -42.41 -36.05 0.78
C SER A 99 -42.62 -37.21 1.75
#